data_AF-A0A5B0Q9A9-F1
#
_entry.id   AF-A0A5B0Q9A9-F1
#
_cell.length_a   1.000
_cell.length_b   1.000
_cell.length_c   1.000
_cell.angle_alpha   90.00
_cell.angle_beta   90.00
_cell.angle_gamma   90.00
#
_symmetry.space_group_name_H-M   'P 1'
#
loop_
_entity.id
_entity.type
_entity.pdbx_description
1 polymer ?
#
loop_
_entity_poly.entity_id
_entity_poly.type
_entity_poly.pdbx_seq_one_letter_code
_entity_poly.pdbx_strand_id
1 'polypeptide(L)'
;MLLGGRQLLSHDYKEYKSTLPMLAVHGTADNVTWHDATQQLVEKTNAEDKTFKDFEGYYHEMHNEPGDDKFKEMDFIIQWITSHV
;
A
#
# COMPACT_ATOMS: atom_id res chain seq x y z
N MET A 1 -3.24 -15.79 -12.57
CA MET A 1 -4.42 -14.90 -12.44
C MET A 1 -4.10 -13.58 -13.11
N LEU A 2 -4.64 -13.30 -14.31
CA LEU A 2 -4.37 -12.05 -15.02
C LEU A 2 -5.32 -10.90 -14.65
N LEU A 3 -6.44 -11.19 -13.99
CA LEU A 3 -7.53 -10.22 -13.77
C LEU A 3 -7.74 -9.81 -12.29
N GLY A 4 -7.02 -10.43 -11.34
CA GLY A 4 -7.25 -10.23 -9.91
C GLY A 4 -7.13 -8.76 -9.48
N GLY A 5 -6.08 -8.05 -9.92
CA GLY A 5 -5.90 -6.64 -9.58
C GLY A 5 -7.02 -5.74 -10.13
N ARG A 6 -7.49 -6.00 -11.35
CA ARG A 6 -8.62 -5.26 -11.94
C ARG A 6 -9.91 -5.50 -11.17
N GLN A 7 -10.17 -6.75 -10.80
CA GLN A 7 -11.36 -7.13 -10.04
C GLN A 7 -11.36 -6.52 -8.63
N LEU A 8 -10.18 -6.50 -7.97
CA LEU A 8 -10.00 -5.85 -6.67
C LEU A 8 -10.38 -4.37 -6.72
N LEU A 9 -9.91 -3.63 -7.74
CA LEU A 9 -10.14 -2.19 -7.88
C LEU A 9 -11.54 -1.82 -8.39
N SER A 10 -12.24 -2.75 -9.06
CA SER A 10 -13.57 -2.50 -9.62
C SER A 10 -14.71 -2.90 -8.67
N HIS A 11 -14.52 -3.95 -7.88
CA HIS A 11 -15.61 -4.59 -7.14
C HIS A 11 -15.21 -5.00 -5.72
N ASP A 12 -14.13 -5.78 -5.58
CA ASP A 12 -13.92 -6.53 -4.32
C ASP A 12 -13.47 -5.64 -3.15
N TYR A 13 -12.97 -4.43 -3.41
CA TYR A 13 -12.64 -3.45 -2.35
C TYR A 13 -13.82 -3.15 -1.42
N LYS A 14 -15.06 -3.37 -1.87
CA LYS A 14 -16.29 -3.14 -1.10
C LYS A 14 -16.48 -4.15 0.03
N GLU A 15 -15.90 -5.33 -0.11
CA GLU A 15 -15.98 -6.42 0.87
C GLU A 15 -14.95 -6.25 2.00
N TYR A 16 -14.08 -5.23 1.91
CA TYR A 16 -13.18 -4.90 3.01
C TYR A 16 -14.00 -4.51 4.25
N LYS A 17 -13.57 -4.97 5.43
CA LYS A 17 -14.27 -4.67 6.68
C LYS A 17 -13.91 -3.26 7.12
N SER A 18 -14.90 -2.39 7.29
CA SER A 18 -14.67 -0.97 7.64
C SER A 18 -13.89 -0.80 8.95
N THR A 19 -14.07 -1.74 9.89
CA THR A 19 -13.45 -1.73 11.22
C THR A 19 -12.01 -2.24 11.24
N LEU A 20 -11.49 -2.79 10.14
CA LEU A 20 -10.09 -3.18 10.06
C LEU A 20 -9.27 -2.00 9.53
N PRO A 21 -8.19 -1.57 10.21
CA PRO A 21 -7.34 -0.52 9.68
C PRO A 21 -6.60 -1.03 8.44
N MET A 22 -6.38 -0.16 7.45
CA MET A 22 -5.67 -0.48 6.22
C MET A 22 -4.40 0.38 6.09
N LEU A 23 -3.26 -0.28 5.91
CA LEU A 23 -2.04 0.36 5.45
C LEU A 23 -1.71 -0.13 4.04
N ALA A 24 -1.48 0.80 3.12
CA ALA A 24 -0.87 0.51 1.83
C ALA A 24 0.36 1.41 1.63
N VAL A 25 1.47 0.78 1.25
CA VAL A 25 2.72 1.45 0.91
C VAL A 25 3.06 1.15 -0.56
N HIS A 26 3.63 2.10 -1.30
CA HIS A 26 3.99 1.88 -2.70
C HIS A 26 5.16 2.78 -3.15
N GLY A 27 6.13 2.24 -3.87
CA GLY A 27 7.23 3.00 -4.46
C GLY A 27 6.85 3.66 -5.80
N THR A 28 7.10 4.95 -5.99
CA THR A 28 6.61 5.66 -7.19
C THR A 28 7.32 5.24 -8.49
N ALA A 29 8.43 4.50 -8.40
CA ALA A 29 9.17 3.94 -9.53
C ALA A 29 8.92 2.42 -9.74
N ASP A 30 7.92 1.84 -9.08
CA ASP A 30 7.53 0.44 -9.31
C ASP A 30 7.10 0.22 -10.78
N ASN A 31 7.78 -0.73 -11.45
CA ASN A 31 7.48 -1.15 -12.83
C ASN A 31 6.83 -2.55 -12.91
N VAL A 32 6.53 -3.16 -11.77
CA VAL A 32 5.91 -4.48 -11.62
C VAL A 32 4.44 -4.33 -11.24
N THR A 33 4.13 -3.47 -10.27
CA THR A 33 2.76 -3.14 -9.89
C THR A 33 2.43 -1.67 -10.12
N TRP A 34 1.14 -1.34 -10.24
CA TRP A 34 0.72 -0.01 -10.63
C TRP A 34 0.41 0.85 -9.40
N HIS A 35 1.30 1.81 -9.12
CA HIS A 35 1.19 2.78 -8.03
C HIS A 35 -0.19 3.41 -7.89
N ASP A 36 -0.71 4.02 -8.96
CA ASP A 36 -1.99 4.75 -8.90
C ASP A 36 -3.18 3.83 -8.64
N ALA A 37 -3.07 2.53 -8.99
CA ALA A 37 -4.12 1.57 -8.65
C ALA A 37 -4.17 1.29 -7.14
N THR A 38 -3.02 1.27 -6.45
CA THR A 38 -2.97 1.16 -4.99
C THR A 38 -3.57 2.40 -4.33
N GLN A 39 -3.22 3.60 -4.80
CA GLN A 39 -3.82 4.84 -4.28
C GLN A 39 -5.35 4.83 -4.47
N GLN A 40 -5.83 4.53 -5.68
CA GLN A 40 -7.26 4.44 -5.96
C GLN A 40 -7.97 3.36 -5.13
N LEU A 41 -7.29 2.24 -4.84
CA LEU A 41 -7.83 1.19 -3.99
C LEU A 41 -8.10 1.74 -2.59
N VAL A 42 -7.10 2.37 -1.97
CA VAL A 42 -7.24 2.97 -0.63
C VAL A 42 -8.34 4.02 -0.62
N GLU A 43 -8.41 4.89 -1.62
CA GLU A 43 -9.47 5.89 -1.74
C GLU A 43 -10.87 5.26 -1.78
N LYS A 44 -11.04 4.19 -2.56
CA LYS A 44 -12.32 3.48 -2.74
C LYS A 44 -12.73 2.59 -1.57
N THR A 45 -11.79 2.04 -0.82
CA THR A 45 -12.09 1.16 0.33
C THR A 45 -12.88 1.91 1.40
N ASN A 46 -13.83 1.21 2.02
CA ASN A 46 -14.67 1.66 3.13
C ASN A 46 -14.00 1.57 4.52
N ALA A 47 -12.68 1.32 4.60
CA ALA A 47 -11.94 1.34 5.85
C ALA A 47 -12.08 2.71 6.54
N GLU A 48 -12.47 2.70 7.81
CA GLU A 48 -12.62 3.91 8.63
C GLU A 48 -11.26 4.53 8.95
N ASP A 49 -10.28 3.67 9.17
CA ASP A 49 -8.87 4.01 9.35
C ASP A 49 -8.06 3.46 8.19
N LYS A 50 -7.51 4.36 7.38
CA LYS A 50 -6.74 4.00 6.20
C LYS A 50 -5.62 4.98 5.94
N THR A 51 -4.46 4.42 5.64
CA THR A 51 -3.24 5.17 5.36
C THR A 51 -2.67 4.70 4.01
N PHE A 52 -2.40 5.65 3.13
CA PHE A 52 -1.59 5.44 1.94
C PHE A 52 -0.28 6.20 2.10
N LYS A 53 0.85 5.53 1.88
CA LYS A 53 2.16 6.14 1.89
C LYS A 53 2.93 5.77 0.64
N ASP A 54 3.27 6.78 -0.14
CA ASP A 54 4.17 6.67 -1.27
C ASP A 54 5.62 6.93 -0.86
N PHE A 55 6.53 6.24 -1.55
CA PHE A 55 7.98 6.42 -1.42
C PHE A 55 8.57 6.84 -2.76
N GLU A 56 8.92 8.12 -2.86
CA GLU A 56 9.38 8.71 -4.12
C GLU A 56 10.67 8.05 -4.61
N GLY A 57 10.64 7.54 -5.84
CA GLY A 57 11.79 6.88 -6.49
C GLY A 57 12.01 5.42 -6.10
N TYR A 58 11.23 4.87 -5.17
CA TYR A 58 11.37 3.48 -4.73
C TYR A 58 10.73 2.53 -5.75
N TYR A 59 11.28 1.32 -5.89
CA TYR A 59 10.82 0.25 -6.76
C TYR A 59 9.89 -0.72 -6.00
N HIS A 60 9.63 -1.88 -6.62
CA HIS A 60 8.65 -2.88 -6.17
C HIS A 60 8.94 -3.47 -4.79
N GLU A 61 10.19 -3.83 -4.53
CA GLU A 61 10.61 -4.53 -3.32
C GLU A 61 11.21 -3.53 -2.32
N MET A 62 10.38 -2.63 -1.77
CA MET A 62 10.86 -1.47 -1.01
C MET A 62 11.75 -1.81 0.20
N HIS A 63 11.51 -2.96 0.84
CA HIS A 63 12.34 -3.48 1.94
C HIS A 63 13.72 -3.99 1.49
N ASN A 64 14.00 -3.96 0.18
CA ASN A 64 15.26 -4.34 -0.43
C ASN A 64 15.89 -3.19 -1.27
N GLU A 65 15.42 -1.96 -1.08
CA GLU A 65 16.03 -0.77 -1.69
C GLU A 65 17.51 -0.62 -1.30
N PRO A 66 18.34 -0.03 -2.20
CA PRO A 66 19.75 0.15 -1.96
C PRO A 66 20.00 1.15 -0.82
N GLY A 67 21.17 1.02 -0.18
CA GLY A 67 21.57 1.94 0.89
C GLY A 67 20.62 1.89 2.08
N ASP A 68 20.32 3.05 2.66
CA ASP A 68 19.50 3.14 3.87
C ASP A 68 17.99 3.29 3.58
N ASP A 69 17.60 3.35 2.31
CA ASP A 69 16.23 3.62 1.90
C ASP A 69 15.25 2.52 2.34
N LYS A 70 15.69 1.25 2.34
CA LYS A 70 14.95 0.12 2.90
C LYS A 70 14.59 0.30 4.37
N PHE A 71 15.47 0.92 5.17
CA PHE A 71 15.22 1.12 6.59
C PHE A 71 14.15 2.20 6.81
N LYS A 72 14.09 3.21 5.95
CA LYS A 72 13.04 4.25 6.04
C LYS A 72 11.65 3.67 5.81
N GLU A 73 11.51 2.76 4.85
CA GLU A 73 10.24 2.07 4.61
C GLU A 73 9.87 1.15 5.78
N MET A 74 10.81 0.33 6.25
CA MET A 74 10.59 -0.56 7.39
C MET A 74 10.23 0.20 8.66
N ASP A 75 10.94 1.29 8.97
CA ASP A 75 10.68 2.13 10.15
C ASP A 75 9.28 2.74 10.08
N PHE A 76 8.85 3.20 8.91
CA PHE A 76 7.50 3.73 8.72
C PHE A 76 6.43 2.66 8.98
N ILE A 77 6.60 1.46 8.42
CA ILE A 77 5.67 0.34 8.63
C ILE A 77 5.62 -0.05 10.11
N ILE A 78 6.77 -0.16 10.77
CA ILE A 78 6.87 -0.50 12.20
C ILE A 78 6.14 0.57 13.03
N GLN A 79 6.43 1.85 12.79
CA GLN A 79 5.80 2.95 13.51
C GLN A 79 4.28 2.92 13.34
N TRP A 80 3.81 2.74 12.10
CA TRP A 80 2.38 2.61 11.83
C TRP A 80 1.78 1.43 12.59
N ILE A 81 2.37 0.24 12.52
CA ILE A 81 1.83 -0.92 13.26
C ILE A 81 1.80 -0.62 14.76
N THR A 82 2.88 -0.09 15.34
CA THR A 82 2.96 0.19 16.78
C THR A 82 1.98 1.26 17.26
N SER A 83 1.48 2.15 16.39
CA SER A 83 0.45 3.13 16.76
C SER A 83 -0.98 2.57 16.74
N HIS A 84 -1.17 1.34 16.24
CA HIS A 84 -2.47 0.67 16.14
C HIS A 84 -2.55 -0.62 16.98
N VAL A 85 -1.58 -0.84 17.87
CA VAL A 85 -1.53 -1.94 18.85
C VAL A 85 -1.83 -1.41 20.25
#